data_AF-C4WY47-F1
#
_entry.id   AF-C4WY47-F1
#
_cell.length_a   1.000
_cell.length_b   1.000
_cell.length_c   1.000
_cell.angle_alpha   90.00
_cell.angle_beta   90.00
_cell.angle_gamma   90.00
#
_symmetry.space_group_name_H-M   'P 1'
#
loop_
_entity.id
_entity.type
_entity.pdbx_description
1 polymer ?
#
loop_
_entity_poly.entity_id
_entity_poly.type
_entity_poly.pdbx_seq_one_letter_code
_entity_poly.pdbx_strand_id
1 'polypeptide(L)'
;MFLNIRKQIDKRRKNLFPVQPKPPSGFKDYLMNRCTYVLAGNSNSRVVNTQTPSPANLHEQLKKLFVEQEKERQRLRVQHIVEKEKLVLSVEQEILRVHGRAARALANQLLPFSVCTILKDDEVYNIMTPEQEEEKDRHARSRYNGRLFLSWLQDVDDKWEKIKESMLLRHHNEAESLHAVQKMDWGWKLKELQLCTYSSEPNIDEEHVPMVLVSDDFDLLPA
;
A
#
# COMPACT_ATOMS: atom_id res chain seq x y z
N MET A 1 -39.16 -16.03 -21.91
CA MET A 1 -38.06 -16.02 -20.91
C MET A 1 -37.20 -14.76 -21.04
N PHE A 2 -36.49 -14.52 -22.16
CA PHE A 2 -35.59 -13.36 -22.36
C PHE A 2 -36.25 -11.97 -22.24
N LEU A 3 -37.47 -11.77 -22.76
CA LEU A 3 -38.19 -10.50 -22.67
C LEU A 3 -38.56 -10.11 -21.21
N ASN A 4 -38.79 -11.10 -20.34
CA ASN A 4 -39.11 -10.84 -18.94
C ASN A 4 -37.86 -10.45 -18.15
N ILE A 5 -36.73 -11.06 -18.48
CA ILE A 5 -35.43 -10.79 -17.88
C ILE A 5 -34.97 -9.35 -18.20
N ARG A 6 -35.05 -8.93 -19.46
CA ARG A 6 -34.72 -7.53 -19.84
C ARG A 6 -35.62 -6.51 -19.13
N LYS A 7 -36.92 -6.79 -19.00
CA LYS A 7 -37.84 -5.92 -18.25
C LYS A 7 -37.48 -5.81 -16.76
N GLN A 8 -37.01 -6.89 -16.14
CA GLN A 8 -36.56 -6.85 -14.74
C GLN A 8 -35.28 -6.02 -14.59
N ILE A 9 -34.32 -6.18 -15.51
CA ILE A 9 -33.09 -5.38 -15.57
C ILE A 9 -33.43 -3.89 -15.74
N ASP A 10 -34.29 -3.55 -16.70
CA ASP A 10 -34.71 -2.17 -16.93
C ASP A 10 -35.38 -1.55 -15.70
N LYS A 11 -36.22 -2.33 -15.00
CA LYS A 11 -36.84 -1.89 -13.74
C LYS A 11 -35.81 -1.66 -12.65
N ARG A 12 -34.81 -2.55 -12.51
CA ARG A 12 -33.70 -2.41 -11.55
C ARG A 12 -32.88 -1.15 -11.84
N ARG A 13 -32.48 -0.95 -13.11
CA ARG A 13 -31.70 0.22 -13.56
C ARG A 13 -32.42 1.53 -13.28
N LYS A 14 -33.72 1.61 -13.54
CA LYS A 14 -34.55 2.80 -13.25
C LYS A 14 -34.57 3.17 -11.77
N ASN A 15 -34.35 2.22 -10.88
CA ASN A 15 -34.31 2.43 -9.44
C ASN A 15 -32.90 2.71 -8.89
N LEU A 16 -31.85 2.60 -9.72
CA LEU A 16 -30.49 2.93 -9.29
C LEU A 16 -30.28 4.44 -9.35
N PHE A 17 -29.64 4.98 -8.32
CA PHE A 17 -29.27 6.39 -8.25
C PHE A 17 -27.88 6.58 -7.63
N PRO A 18 -27.21 7.72 -7.87
CA PRO A 18 -25.97 8.07 -7.20
C PRO A 18 -26.18 8.16 -5.68
N VAL A 19 -25.47 7.31 -4.92
CA VAL A 19 -25.47 7.35 -3.46
C VAL A 19 -24.20 8.04 -2.96
N GLN A 20 -24.36 9.09 -2.16
CA GLN A 20 -23.25 9.85 -1.59
C GLN A 20 -22.91 9.35 -0.18
N PRO A 21 -21.72 8.75 0.05
CA PRO A 21 -21.30 8.36 1.39
C PRO A 21 -20.91 9.57 2.24
N LYS A 22 -21.04 9.42 3.56
CA LYS A 22 -20.45 10.38 4.50
C LYS A 22 -18.93 10.20 4.49
N PRO A 23 -18.15 11.30 4.49
CA PRO A 23 -16.69 11.20 4.54
C PRO A 23 -16.25 10.56 5.86
N PRO A 24 -15.21 9.70 5.84
CA PRO A 24 -14.57 9.19 7.05
C PRO A 24 -13.99 10.32 7.93
N SER A 25 -13.70 10.01 9.19
CA SER A 25 -12.90 10.89 10.05
C SER A 25 -11.51 11.10 9.43
N GLY A 26 -10.94 12.30 9.59
CA GLY A 26 -9.61 12.63 9.06
C GLY A 26 -9.54 12.64 7.52
N PHE A 27 -10.65 12.52 6.78
CA PHE A 27 -10.63 12.41 5.31
C PHE A 27 -9.85 13.53 4.60
N LYS A 28 -9.84 14.74 5.17
CA LYS A 28 -9.06 15.86 4.60
C LYS A 28 -7.55 15.63 4.69
N ASP A 29 -7.12 14.92 5.71
CA ASP A 29 -5.72 14.64 6.03
C ASP A 29 -5.18 13.40 5.32
N TYR A 30 -6.05 12.65 4.64
CA TYR A 30 -5.68 11.49 3.84
C TYR A 30 -4.61 11.85 2.82
N LEU A 31 -3.63 10.96 2.66
CA LEU A 31 -2.53 11.08 1.72
C LEU A 31 -3.05 11.24 0.29
N MET A 32 -4.13 10.54 -0.08
CA MET A 32 -4.78 10.70 -1.38
C MET A 32 -5.42 12.08 -1.61
N ASN A 33 -5.86 12.75 -0.54
CA ASN A 33 -6.51 14.06 -0.63
C ASN A 33 -5.48 15.19 -0.60
N ARG A 34 -4.40 15.03 0.18
CA ARG A 34 -3.29 15.97 0.26
C ARG A 34 -2.35 15.88 -0.94
N CYS A 35 -2.32 14.74 -1.63
CA CYS A 35 -1.45 14.49 -2.79
C CYS A 35 0.04 14.70 -2.50
N THR A 36 0.47 14.42 -1.26
CA THR A 36 1.86 14.60 -0.81
C THR A 36 2.74 13.37 -0.99
N TYR A 37 2.20 12.29 -1.58
CA TYR A 37 2.91 11.03 -1.77
C TYR A 37 4.00 11.08 -2.85
N VAL A 38 5.05 10.31 -2.64
CA VAL A 38 6.15 9.98 -3.56
C VAL A 38 5.72 8.89 -4.55
N LEU A 39 4.89 9.26 -5.53
CA LEU A 39 4.69 8.42 -6.73
C LEU A 39 5.32 9.08 -7.95
N ALA A 40 5.68 8.26 -8.95
CA ALA A 40 6.29 8.72 -10.19
C ALA A 40 5.48 9.89 -10.80
N GLY A 41 6.10 11.07 -10.91
CA GLY A 41 5.48 12.27 -11.47
C GLY A 41 5.06 13.35 -10.46
N ASN A 42 5.19 13.11 -9.14
CA ASN A 42 4.93 14.17 -8.15
C ASN A 42 6.16 15.08 -7.98
N SER A 43 6.16 16.25 -8.62
CA SER A 43 7.23 17.26 -8.50
C SER A 43 7.37 17.88 -7.11
N ASN A 44 6.34 17.75 -6.25
CA ASN A 44 6.35 18.20 -4.86
C ASN A 44 6.84 17.13 -3.89
N SER A 45 7.10 15.91 -4.38
CA SER A 45 7.63 14.83 -3.56
C SER A 45 9.01 15.22 -3.01
N ARG A 46 9.06 15.46 -1.71
CA ARG A 46 10.31 15.63 -0.97
C ARG A 46 10.91 14.24 -0.76
N VAL A 47 11.43 13.63 -1.82
CA VAL A 47 12.40 12.54 -1.61
C VAL A 47 13.54 13.14 -0.83
N VAL A 48 13.64 12.79 0.45
CA VAL A 48 14.74 13.26 1.28
C VAL A 48 15.99 12.61 0.71
N ASN A 49 16.80 13.38 -0.02
CA ASN A 49 18.17 13.03 -0.35
C ASN A 49 18.96 12.99 0.96
N THR A 50 18.80 11.92 1.74
CA THR A 50 19.58 11.65 2.96
C THR A 50 20.95 11.08 2.58
N GLN A 51 21.63 11.67 1.59
CA GLN A 51 22.95 11.18 1.21
C GLN A 51 23.87 11.40 2.39
N THR A 52 24.25 10.31 3.06
CA THR A 52 25.23 10.37 4.14
C THR A 52 26.54 10.85 3.53
N PRO A 53 27.16 11.92 4.04
CA PRO A 53 28.45 12.36 3.54
C PRO A 53 29.47 11.24 3.76
N SER A 54 30.37 11.05 2.79
CA SER A 54 31.45 10.09 2.94
C SER A 54 32.34 10.47 4.13
N PRO A 55 32.74 9.50 4.98
CA PRO A 55 33.66 9.77 6.08
C PRO A 55 34.95 10.44 5.62
N ALA A 56 35.48 11.35 6.44
CA ALA A 56 36.70 12.08 6.13
C ALA A 56 37.92 11.13 6.11
N ASN A 57 38.93 11.45 5.29
CA ASN A 57 40.21 10.72 5.22
C ASN A 57 40.17 9.27 4.70
N LEU A 58 39.13 8.88 3.95
CA LEU A 58 39.08 7.59 3.26
C LEU A 58 40.02 7.54 2.04
N HIS A 59 40.60 6.36 1.80
CA HIS A 59 41.32 6.07 0.56
C HIS A 59 40.39 6.26 -0.66
N GLU A 60 40.88 6.84 -1.74
CA GLU A 60 40.06 7.26 -2.90
C GLU A 60 39.21 6.11 -3.47
N GLN A 61 39.75 4.89 -3.51
CA GLN A 61 38.99 3.72 -3.96
C GLN A 61 37.86 3.30 -2.99
N LEU A 62 38.07 3.44 -1.67
CA LEU A 62 37.03 3.18 -0.67
C LEU A 62 35.96 4.27 -0.72
N LYS A 63 36.36 5.52 -0.99
CA LYS A 63 35.42 6.62 -1.20
C LYS A 63 34.50 6.36 -2.40
N LYS A 64 35.03 5.85 -3.50
CA LYS A 64 34.23 5.44 -4.66
C LYS A 64 33.25 4.32 -4.33
N LEU A 65 33.71 3.28 -3.62
CA LEU A 65 32.86 2.19 -3.15
C LEU A 65 31.74 2.71 -2.22
N PHE A 66 32.07 3.60 -1.28
CA PHE A 66 31.09 4.20 -0.38
C PHE A 66 29.98 4.91 -1.14
N VAL A 67 30.33 5.71 -2.16
CA VAL A 67 29.36 6.44 -2.99
C VAL A 67 28.47 5.48 -3.78
N GLU A 68 29.03 4.39 -4.30
CA GLU A 68 28.26 3.35 -5.00
C GLU A 68 27.30 2.63 -4.05
N GLN A 69 27.77 2.21 -2.88
CA GLN A 69 26.94 1.59 -1.85
C GLN A 69 25.84 2.54 -1.34
N GLU A 70 26.14 3.84 -1.21
CA GLU A 70 25.16 4.85 -0.80
C GLU A 70 24.05 5.00 -1.85
N LYS A 71 24.35 4.90 -3.15
CA LYS A 71 23.31 4.92 -4.19
C LYS A 71 22.33 3.76 -4.01
N GLU A 72 22.82 2.56 -3.71
CA GLU A 72 21.95 1.41 -3.46
C GLU A 72 21.13 1.56 -2.16
N ARG A 73 21.73 2.10 -1.10
CA ARG A 73 21.00 2.43 0.15
C ARG A 73 19.91 3.48 -0.11
N GLN A 74 20.21 4.52 -0.89
CA GLN A 74 19.22 5.53 -1.29
C GLN A 74 18.09 4.91 -2.10
N ARG A 75 18.41 4.05 -3.07
CA ARG A 75 17.41 3.34 -3.87
C ARG A 75 16.48 2.52 -2.97
N LEU A 76 17.03 1.79 -1.99
CA LEU A 76 16.24 1.01 -1.05
C LEU A 76 15.34 1.88 -0.16
N ARG A 77 15.86 2.98 0.39
CA ARG A 77 15.07 3.94 1.19
C ARG A 77 13.88 4.49 0.41
N VAL A 78 14.10 4.92 -0.83
CA VAL A 78 13.04 5.43 -1.70
C VAL A 78 12.01 4.34 -1.99
N GLN A 79 12.47 3.12 -2.29
CA GLN A 79 11.56 1.98 -2.50
C GLN A 79 10.68 1.74 -1.27
N HIS A 80 11.26 1.70 -0.06
CA HIS A 80 10.51 1.49 1.19
C HIS A 80 9.48 2.60 1.44
N ILE A 81 9.84 3.87 1.20
CA ILE A 81 8.89 5.00 1.31
C ILE A 81 7.72 4.83 0.34
N VAL A 82 8.00 4.55 -0.93
CA VAL A 82 6.98 4.36 -1.97
C VAL A 82 6.04 3.22 -1.60
N GLU A 83 6.58 2.10 -1.09
CA GLU A 83 5.77 0.95 -0.67
C GLU A 83 4.87 1.29 0.53
N LYS A 84 5.40 2.00 1.54
CA LYS A 84 4.61 2.49 2.69
C LYS A 84 3.46 3.39 2.25
N GLU A 85 3.72 4.35 1.38
CA GLU A 85 2.68 5.25 0.89
C GLU A 85 1.64 4.54 0.03
N LYS A 86 2.05 3.58 -0.82
CA LYS A 86 1.11 2.73 -1.56
C LYS A 86 0.21 1.92 -0.62
N LEU A 87 0.77 1.43 0.48
CA LEU A 87 0.00 0.74 1.52
C LEU A 87 -1.06 1.67 2.10
N VAL A 88 -0.66 2.86 2.58
CA VAL A 88 -1.56 3.89 3.12
C VAL A 88 -2.67 4.24 2.12
N LEU A 89 -2.32 4.55 0.87
CA LEU A 89 -3.29 4.85 -0.19
C LEU A 89 -4.27 3.70 -0.41
N SER A 90 -3.82 2.45 -0.30
CA SER A 90 -4.69 1.28 -0.45
C SER A 90 -5.67 1.13 0.71
N VAL A 91 -5.21 1.37 1.94
CA VAL A 91 -6.06 1.41 3.15
C VAL A 91 -7.13 2.48 3.00
N GLU A 92 -6.72 3.73 2.71
CA GLU A 92 -7.62 4.87 2.55
C GLU A 92 -8.71 4.59 1.49
N GLN A 93 -8.34 4.02 0.34
CA GLN A 93 -9.31 3.63 -0.68
C GLN A 93 -10.29 2.56 -0.20
N GLU A 94 -9.83 1.57 0.56
CA GLU A 94 -10.68 0.50 1.05
C GLU A 94 -11.66 1.00 2.12
N ILE A 95 -11.23 1.89 3.02
CA ILE A 95 -12.10 2.58 3.97
C ILE A 95 -13.21 3.34 3.23
N LEU A 96 -12.87 4.06 2.15
CA LEU A 96 -13.86 4.74 1.31
C LEU A 96 -14.84 3.76 0.65
N ARG A 97 -14.36 2.59 0.19
CA ARG A 97 -15.23 1.54 -0.37
C ARG A 97 -16.19 0.99 0.69
N VAL A 98 -15.74 0.81 1.94
CA VAL A 98 -16.61 0.37 3.06
C VAL A 98 -17.69 1.42 3.35
N HIS A 99 -17.33 2.70 3.42
CA HIS A 99 -18.30 3.80 3.58
C HIS A 99 -19.30 3.87 2.40
N GLY A 100 -18.82 3.70 1.17
CA GLY A 100 -19.67 3.60 -0.02
C GLY A 100 -20.63 2.42 0.03
N ARG A 101 -20.19 1.27 0.53
CA ARG A 101 -21.04 0.08 0.75
C ARG A 101 -22.11 0.36 1.82
N ALA A 102 -21.72 0.95 2.94
CA ALA A 102 -22.63 1.30 4.03
C ALA A 102 -23.70 2.30 3.60
N ALA A 103 -23.32 3.35 2.87
CA ALA A 103 -24.26 4.34 2.35
C ALA A 103 -25.27 3.71 1.38
N ARG A 104 -24.83 2.80 0.51
CA ARG A 104 -25.72 2.04 -0.38
C ARG A 104 -26.68 1.15 0.40
N ALA A 105 -26.22 0.47 1.45
CA ALA A 105 -27.08 -0.34 2.31
C ALA A 105 -28.15 0.51 3.02
N LEU A 106 -27.78 1.69 3.54
CA LEU A 106 -28.73 2.66 4.12
C LEU A 106 -29.77 3.16 3.10
N ALA A 107 -29.37 3.31 1.84
CA ALA A 107 -30.24 3.69 0.74
C ALA A 107 -31.07 2.53 0.17
N ASN A 108 -31.00 1.33 0.77
CA ASN A 108 -31.60 0.09 0.26
C ASN A 108 -31.21 -0.23 -1.19
N GLN A 109 -30.01 0.18 -1.61
CA GLN A 109 -29.48 -0.05 -2.94
C GLN A 109 -28.37 -1.11 -2.88
N LEU A 110 -28.58 -2.25 -3.53
CA LEU A 110 -27.61 -3.36 -3.50
C LEU A 110 -26.41 -3.11 -4.43
N LEU A 111 -26.68 -2.61 -5.63
CA LEU A 111 -25.67 -2.39 -6.67
C LEU A 111 -25.22 -0.94 -6.72
N PRO A 112 -23.94 -0.66 -7.03
CA PRO A 112 -23.50 0.70 -7.28
C PRO A 112 -24.14 1.26 -8.55
N PHE A 113 -24.50 2.54 -8.52
CA PHE A 113 -24.84 3.26 -9.75
C PHE A 113 -23.55 3.55 -10.51
N SER A 114 -23.21 2.71 -11.47
CA SER A 114 -21.95 2.77 -12.21
C SER A 114 -22.09 2.24 -13.64
N VAL A 115 -21.20 2.67 -14.53
CA VAL A 115 -21.11 2.15 -15.90
C VAL A 115 -20.91 0.64 -15.91
N CYS A 116 -20.05 0.11 -15.03
CA CYS A 116 -19.81 -1.33 -14.93
C CYS A 116 -21.07 -2.13 -14.58
N THR A 117 -21.94 -1.57 -13.74
CA THR A 117 -23.24 -2.20 -13.41
C THR A 117 -24.15 -2.25 -14.63
N ILE A 118 -24.20 -1.17 -15.41
CA ILE A 118 -25.01 -1.12 -16.63
C ILE A 118 -24.44 -2.12 -17.66
N LEU A 119 -23.14 -2.09 -17.93
CA LEU A 119 -22.53 -3.00 -18.91
C LEU A 119 -22.71 -4.48 -18.52
N LYS A 120 -22.56 -4.83 -17.24
CA LYS A 120 -22.81 -6.18 -16.74
C LYS A 120 -24.26 -6.61 -17.00
N ASP A 121 -25.21 -5.72 -16.77
CA ASP A 121 -26.63 -5.99 -17.00
C ASP A 121 -26.96 -6.14 -18.51
N ASP A 122 -26.14 -5.60 -19.43
CA ASP A 122 -26.31 -5.79 -20.88
C ASP A 122 -25.81 -7.17 -21.35
N GLU A 123 -24.97 -7.85 -20.57
CA GLU A 123 -24.50 -9.22 -20.83
C GLU A 123 -25.56 -10.25 -20.41
N VAL A 124 -26.63 -10.36 -21.20
CA VAL A 124 -27.86 -11.15 -20.94
C VAL A 124 -27.63 -12.65 -20.63
N TYR A 125 -26.44 -13.20 -20.90
CA TYR A 125 -26.10 -14.60 -20.59
C TYR A 125 -25.68 -14.82 -19.12
N ASN A 126 -25.47 -13.75 -18.33
CA ASN A 126 -24.87 -13.83 -16.99
C ASN A 126 -25.89 -13.84 -15.84
N ILE A 127 -27.12 -14.29 -16.12
CA ILE A 127 -28.25 -14.11 -15.22
C ILE A 127 -28.46 -15.43 -14.47
N MET A 128 -27.95 -15.45 -13.24
CA MET A 128 -28.38 -16.37 -12.19
C MET A 128 -29.91 -16.43 -12.20
N THR A 129 -30.49 -17.62 -12.06
CA THR A 129 -31.95 -17.77 -12.13
C THR A 129 -32.64 -16.84 -11.12
N PRO A 130 -33.87 -16.38 -11.39
CA PRO A 130 -34.62 -15.53 -10.46
C PRO A 130 -34.66 -16.08 -9.03
N GLU A 131 -34.68 -17.40 -8.86
CA GLU A 131 -34.63 -18.05 -7.55
C GLU A 131 -33.31 -17.81 -6.80
N GLN A 132 -32.17 -17.77 -7.52
CA GLN A 132 -30.85 -17.51 -6.94
C GLN A 132 -30.65 -16.03 -6.55
N GLU A 133 -31.26 -15.10 -7.29
CA GLU A 133 -31.29 -13.68 -6.92
C GLU A 133 -32.19 -13.45 -5.69
N GLU A 134 -33.35 -14.11 -5.58
CA GLU A 134 -34.24 -13.99 -4.42
C GLU A 134 -33.69 -14.62 -3.13
N GLU A 135 -32.95 -15.74 -3.23
CA GLU A 135 -32.24 -16.33 -2.08
C GLU A 135 -31.07 -15.46 -1.62
N LYS A 136 -30.32 -14.87 -2.56
CA LYS A 136 -29.30 -13.86 -2.25
C LYS A 136 -29.91 -12.61 -1.65
N ASP A 137 -31.04 -12.10 -2.16
CA ASP A 137 -31.73 -10.93 -1.62
C ASP A 137 -32.27 -11.17 -0.20
N ARG A 138 -32.73 -12.39 0.10
CA ARG A 138 -33.13 -12.78 1.46
C ARG A 138 -31.96 -12.83 2.44
N HIS A 139 -30.80 -13.32 2.02
CA HIS A 139 -29.58 -13.30 2.85
C HIS A 139 -28.91 -11.91 2.91
N ALA A 140 -29.01 -11.11 1.84
CA ALA A 140 -28.48 -9.75 1.74
C ALA A 140 -29.32 -8.72 2.52
N ARG A 141 -30.58 -9.04 2.84
CA ARG A 141 -31.36 -8.41 3.90
C ARG A 141 -30.84 -8.71 5.32
N SER A 142 -29.59 -9.15 5.46
CA SER A 142 -28.85 -8.91 6.70
C SER A 142 -29.01 -7.43 7.05
N ARG A 143 -29.87 -7.16 8.04
CA ARG A 143 -30.34 -5.82 8.36
C ARG A 143 -29.13 -4.97 8.69
N TYR A 144 -28.69 -4.18 7.71
CA TYR A 144 -27.59 -3.27 7.89
C TYR A 144 -27.82 -2.49 9.18
N ASN A 145 -26.82 -2.47 10.03
CA ASN A 145 -26.84 -1.75 11.29
C ASN A 145 -25.41 -1.29 11.61
N GLY A 146 -25.29 -0.36 12.56
CA GLY A 146 -24.01 0.22 12.92
C GLY A 146 -22.94 -0.80 13.35
N ARG A 147 -23.32 -1.91 13.98
CA ARG A 147 -22.36 -2.96 14.38
C ARG A 147 -21.76 -3.67 13.17
N LEU A 148 -22.58 -3.93 12.15
CA LEU A 148 -22.10 -4.56 10.91
C LEU A 148 -21.12 -3.64 10.17
N PHE A 149 -21.38 -2.33 10.17
CA PHE A 149 -20.45 -1.35 9.61
C PHE A 149 -19.11 -1.33 10.35
N LEU A 150 -19.13 -1.31 11.69
CA LEU A 150 -17.92 -1.37 12.50
C LEU A 150 -17.15 -2.67 12.28
N SER A 151 -17.84 -3.81 12.14
CA SER A 151 -17.21 -5.08 11.79
C SER A 151 -16.48 -5.03 10.46
N TRP A 152 -17.05 -4.40 9.43
CA TRP A 152 -16.37 -4.26 8.14
C TRP A 152 -15.14 -3.36 8.20
N LEU A 153 -15.14 -2.33 9.05
CA LEU A 153 -13.95 -1.51 9.28
C LEU A 153 -12.88 -2.32 10.01
N GLN A 154 -13.26 -3.09 11.03
CA GLN A 154 -12.33 -3.99 11.72
C GLN A 154 -11.72 -5.03 10.77
N ASP A 155 -12.50 -5.61 9.86
CA ASP A 155 -11.99 -6.55 8.85
C ASP A 155 -10.93 -5.89 7.96
N VAL A 156 -11.08 -4.59 7.65
CA VAL A 156 -10.11 -3.80 6.89
C VAL A 156 -8.86 -3.55 7.73
N ASP A 157 -9.01 -3.13 8.98
CA ASP A 157 -7.89 -2.88 9.90
C ASP A 157 -7.06 -4.15 10.10
N ASP A 158 -7.69 -5.28 10.47
CA ASP A 158 -7.04 -6.58 10.69
C ASP A 158 -6.31 -7.09 9.44
N LYS A 159 -6.90 -6.86 8.26
CA LYS A 159 -6.29 -7.23 6.98
C LYS A 159 -5.04 -6.41 6.73
N TRP A 160 -5.12 -5.09 6.87
CA TRP A 160 -4.01 -4.21 6.53
C TRP A 160 -2.90 -4.22 7.57
N GLU A 161 -3.20 -4.50 8.84
CA GLU A 161 -2.18 -4.71 9.86
C GLU A 161 -1.31 -5.93 9.53
N LYS A 162 -1.91 -7.06 9.14
CA LYS A 162 -1.16 -8.25 8.69
C LYS A 162 -0.28 -7.97 7.47
N ILE A 163 -0.78 -7.18 6.52
CA ILE A 163 -0.01 -6.78 5.33
C ILE A 163 1.13 -5.84 5.72
N LYS A 164 0.90 -4.89 6.65
CA LYS A 164 1.90 -3.99 7.20
C LYS A 164 3.02 -4.76 7.89
N GLU A 165 2.69 -5.69 8.79
CA GLU A 165 3.67 -6.55 9.47
C GLU A 165 4.53 -7.33 8.48
N SER A 166 3.90 -7.95 7.47
CA SER A 166 4.61 -8.68 6.42
C SER A 166 5.53 -7.79 5.59
N MET A 167 5.10 -6.56 5.27
CA MET A 167 5.92 -5.59 4.55
C MET A 167 7.13 -5.14 5.39
N LEU A 168 6.93 -4.84 6.69
CA LEU A 168 8.00 -4.41 7.59
C LEU A 168 9.05 -5.50 7.79
N LEU A 169 8.63 -6.76 7.98
CA LEU A 169 9.55 -7.89 8.05
C LEU A 169 10.40 -8.01 6.77
N ARG A 170 9.77 -7.82 5.60
CA ARG A 170 10.50 -7.84 4.33
C ARG A 170 11.48 -6.65 4.23
N HIS A 171 11.07 -5.44 4.62
CA HIS A 171 11.95 -4.28 4.63
C HIS A 171 13.18 -4.48 5.53
N HIS A 172 13.00 -5.11 6.70
CA HIS A 172 14.10 -5.49 7.58
C HIS A 172 15.07 -6.46 6.89
N ASN A 173 14.54 -7.56 6.34
CA ASN A 173 15.36 -8.54 5.64
C ASN A 173 16.13 -7.92 4.45
N GLU A 174 15.50 -7.03 3.69
CA GLU A 174 16.13 -6.31 2.57
C GLU A 174 17.26 -5.38 3.07
N ALA A 175 17.05 -4.64 4.16
CA ALA A 175 18.04 -3.75 4.75
C ALA A 175 19.23 -4.52 5.33
N GLU A 176 18.98 -5.60 6.06
CA GLU A 176 20.02 -6.49 6.63
C GLU A 176 20.82 -7.17 5.52
N SER A 177 20.14 -7.69 4.49
CA SER A 177 20.80 -8.34 3.34
C SER A 177 21.69 -7.36 2.59
N LEU A 178 21.22 -6.14 2.33
CA LEU A 178 22.03 -5.11 1.69
C LEU A 178 23.25 -4.75 2.55
N HIS A 179 23.05 -4.54 3.85
CA HIS A 179 24.14 -4.22 4.78
C HIS A 179 25.20 -5.33 4.83
N ALA A 180 24.77 -6.60 4.88
CA ALA A 180 25.68 -7.75 4.89
C ALA A 180 26.55 -7.81 3.61
N VAL A 181 25.94 -7.65 2.44
CA VAL A 181 26.67 -7.60 1.15
C VAL A 181 27.66 -6.43 1.13
N GLN A 182 27.21 -5.25 1.52
CA GLN A 182 28.06 -4.06 1.53
C GLN A 182 29.24 -4.17 2.50
N LYS A 183 29.02 -4.79 3.68
CA LYS A 183 30.06 -5.04 4.68
C LYS A 183 31.09 -6.05 4.17
N MET A 184 30.63 -7.09 3.48
CA MET A 184 31.50 -8.07 2.82
C MET A 184 32.35 -7.41 1.74
N ASP A 185 31.74 -6.66 0.82
CA ASP A 185 32.44 -5.95 -0.27
C ASP A 185 33.48 -4.97 0.27
N TRP A 186 33.14 -4.25 1.34
CA TRP A 186 34.05 -3.34 2.02
C TRP A 186 35.26 -4.08 2.61
N GLY A 187 35.02 -5.20 3.29
CA GLY A 187 36.08 -6.06 3.82
C GLY A 187 37.01 -6.60 2.73
N TRP A 188 36.47 -7.00 1.58
CA TRP A 188 37.26 -7.40 0.42
C TRP A 188 38.10 -6.24 -0.13
N LYS A 189 37.51 -5.04 -0.22
CA LYS A 189 38.21 -3.85 -0.71
C LYS A 189 39.37 -3.44 0.20
N LEU A 190 39.22 -3.58 1.52
CA LEU A 190 40.32 -3.36 2.48
C LEU A 190 41.49 -4.32 2.25
N LYS A 191 41.20 -5.60 1.99
CA LYS A 191 42.22 -6.62 1.70
C LYS A 191 42.91 -6.36 0.36
N GLU A 192 42.16 -6.02 -0.69
CA GLU A 192 42.69 -5.66 -2.01
C GLU A 192 43.67 -4.49 -1.94
N LEU A 193 43.36 -3.47 -1.13
CA LEU A 193 44.18 -2.30 -0.92
C LEU A 193 45.33 -2.51 0.08
N GLN A 194 45.50 -3.74 0.60
CA GLN A 194 46.48 -4.09 1.63
C GLN A 194 46.36 -3.24 2.91
N LEU A 195 45.18 -2.70 3.18
CA LEU A 195 44.87 -1.93 4.40
C LEU A 195 44.53 -2.84 5.59
N CYS A 196 44.38 -4.14 5.35
CA CYS A 196 44.13 -5.18 6.34
C CYS A 196 44.81 -6.49 5.90
N THR A 197 45.29 -7.30 6.85
CA THR A 197 45.94 -8.59 6.51
C THR A 197 44.88 -9.61 6.07
N TYR A 198 45.18 -10.42 5.05
CA TYR A 198 44.23 -11.40 4.50
C TYR A 198 43.70 -12.41 5.54
N SER A 199 44.50 -12.71 6.57
CA SER A 199 44.20 -13.66 7.64
C SER A 199 43.35 -13.08 8.78
N SER A 200 43.11 -11.76 8.81
CA SER A 200 42.29 -11.12 9.85
C SER A 200 40.89 -10.79 9.33
N GLU A 201 39.91 -10.84 10.23
CA GLU A 201 38.60 -10.24 9.99
C GLU A 201 38.78 -8.71 10.01
N PRO A 202 38.39 -8.01 8.93
CA PRO A 202 38.51 -6.56 8.89
C PRO A 202 37.57 -5.94 9.93
N ASN A 203 38.12 -5.14 10.84
CA ASN A 203 37.32 -4.31 11.75
C ASN A 203 36.78 -3.11 10.95
N ILE A 204 35.49 -3.18 10.58
CA ILE A 204 34.82 -2.18 9.75
C ILE A 204 33.99 -1.28 10.66
N ASP A 205 34.34 0.00 10.70
CA ASP A 205 33.54 1.03 11.35
C ASP A 205 32.11 1.08 10.77
N GLU A 206 31.11 1.23 11.64
CA GLU A 206 29.70 1.37 11.24
C GLU A 206 29.48 2.61 10.37
N GLU A 207 30.29 3.67 10.54
CA GLU A 207 30.23 4.87 9.70
C GLU A 207 30.65 4.60 8.25
N HIS A 208 31.47 3.57 8.01
CA HIS A 208 31.91 3.20 6.67
C HIS A 208 30.84 2.44 5.88
N VAL A 209 30.03 1.64 6.57
CA VAL A 209 28.97 0.83 5.95
C VAL A 209 27.69 0.95 6.78
N PRO A 210 26.97 2.08 6.73
CA PRO A 210 25.78 2.28 7.54
C PRO A 210 24.63 1.38 7.10
N MET A 211 23.84 0.89 8.05
CA MET A 211 22.60 0.15 7.77
C MET A 211 21.47 1.11 7.36
N VAL A 212 20.57 0.63 6.50
CA VAL A 212 19.32 1.36 6.20
C VAL A 212 18.36 1.16 7.37
N LEU A 213 17.99 2.25 8.04
CA LEU A 213 17.00 2.22 9.11
C LEU A 213 15.61 1.97 8.55
N VAL A 214 14.93 0.94 9.07
CA VAL A 214 13.51 0.68 8.80
C VAL A 214 12.72 1.20 10.00
N SER A 215 11.85 2.18 9.76
CA SER A 215 10.94 2.70 10.79
C SER A 215 9.67 1.84 10.85
N ASP A 216 9.39 1.29 12.02
CA ASP A 216 8.18 0.48 12.29
C ASP A 216 6.95 1.34 12.63
N ASP A 217 7.21 2.49 13.26
CA ASP A 217 6.19 3.43 13.70
C ASP A 217 5.73 4.33 12.54
N PHE A 218 4.77 3.83 11.78
CA PHE A 218 3.95 4.67 10.90
C PHE A 218 2.48 4.26 10.96
N ASP A 219 1.61 5.27 10.98
CA ASP A 219 0.17 5.08 11.04
C ASP A 219 -0.43 4.86 9.64
N LEU A 220 -1.36 3.90 9.54
CA LEU A 220 -2.07 3.61 8.29
C LEU A 220 -3.20 4.61 8.01
N LEU A 221 -3.67 5.32 9.05
CA LEU A 221 -4.72 6.33 8.97
C LEU A 221 -4.33 7.55 9.80
N PRO A 222 -4.67 8.77 9.36
CA PRO A 222 -4.49 9.95 10.19
C PRO A 222 -5.40 9.90 11.43
N ALA A 223 -4.89 10.40 12.56
CA ALA A 223 -5.60 10.52 13.83
C ALA A 223 -6.80 11.49 13.76
#